data_AF-A0A2Z2MCE2-F1
#
_entry.id   AF-A0A2Z2MCE2-F1
#
_cell.length_a   1.000
_cell.length_b   1.000
_cell.length_c   1.000
_cell.angle_alpha   90.00
_cell.angle_beta   90.00
_cell.angle_gamma   90.00
#
_symmetry.space_group_name_H-M   'P 1'
#
loop_
_entity.id
_entity.type
_entity.pdbx_description
1 polymer ?
#
loop_
_entity_poly.entity_id
_entity_poly.type
_entity_poly.pdbx_seq_one_letter_code
_entity_poly.pdbx_strand_id
1 'polypeptide(L)'
;MIYVKVYRVQGEVLLAACDEELLGKTFREGELKLEVKERFYKGELVEEDALGPLLEEATIANLTGERCVSKAVELGYVDEERILRIEGIPHAQMAKLFL
;
A
#
# COMPACT_ATOMS: atom_id res chain seq x y z
N MET A 1 11.48 1.14 -7.75
CA MET A 1 11.34 0.24 -6.58
C MET A 1 10.16 0.64 -5.69
N ILE A 2 9.75 -0.25 -4.80
CA ILE A 2 8.75 -0.01 -3.74
C ILE A 2 9.29 -0.55 -2.41
N TYR A 3 9.00 0.14 -1.30
CA TYR A 3 9.21 -0.44 0.03
C TYR A 3 8.03 -1.32 0.39
N VAL A 4 8.29 -2.50 0.97
CA VAL A 4 7.28 -3.41 1.50
C VAL A 4 7.61 -3.78 2.94
N LYS A 5 6.58 -3.87 3.78
CA LYS A 5 6.70 -4.33 5.15
C LYS A 5 5.49 -5.16 5.54
N VAL A 6 5.77 -6.37 6.04
CA VAL A 6 4.74 -7.31 6.48
C VAL A 6 4.65 -7.30 8.00
N TYR A 7 3.44 -7.12 8.51
CA TYR A 7 3.10 -7.23 9.92
C TYR A 7 2.23 -8.47 10.13
N ARG A 8 2.56 -9.27 11.14
CA ARG A 8 1.77 -10.44 11.53
C ARG A 8 1.26 -10.22 12.94
N VAL A 9 -0.05 -10.04 13.10
CA VAL A 9 -0.67 -9.72 14.40
C VAL A 9 -2.01 -10.44 14.50
N GLN A 10 -2.20 -11.22 15.57
CA GLN A 10 -3.50 -11.85 15.89
C GLN A 10 -4.13 -12.67 14.74
N GLY A 11 -3.31 -13.33 13.92
CA GLY A 11 -3.79 -14.11 12.76
C GLY A 11 -3.95 -13.31 11.47
N GLU A 12 -3.79 -11.98 11.53
CA GLU A 12 -3.82 -11.10 10.36
C GLU A 12 -2.41 -10.90 9.79
N VAL A 13 -2.35 -10.73 8.46
CA VAL A 13 -1.16 -10.38 7.70
C VAL A 13 -1.40 -9.03 7.03
N LEU A 14 -0.81 -7.97 7.59
CA LEU A 14 -0.88 -6.62 7.03
C LEU A 14 0.36 -6.33 6.17
N LEU A 15 0.14 -6.08 4.89
CA LEU A 15 1.15 -5.55 3.97
C LEU A 15 1.07 -4.02 3.93
N ALA A 16 2.15 -3.34 4.29
CA ALA A 16 2.33 -1.92 3.99
C ALA A 16 3.29 -1.79 2.81
N ALA A 17 2.87 -1.13 1.73
CA ALA A 17 3.72 -0.89 0.56
C ALA A 17 3.66 0.58 0.11
N CYS A 18 4.82 1.15 -0.23
CA CYS A 18 4.86 2.48 -0.84
C CYS A 18 5.95 2.63 -1.89
N ASP A 19 5.71 3.51 -2.86
CA ASP A 19 6.74 3.96 -3.81
C ASP A 19 7.91 4.58 -3.04
N GLU A 20 9.14 4.24 -3.43
CA GLU A 20 10.36 4.53 -2.66
C GLU A 20 10.57 6.03 -2.39
N GLU A 21 10.22 6.88 -3.36
CA GLU A 21 10.32 8.33 -3.30
C GLU A 21 9.30 8.97 -2.36
N LEU A 22 8.28 8.23 -1.93
CA LEU A 22 7.25 8.73 -1.01
C LEU A 22 7.63 8.50 0.45
N LEU A 23 8.59 7.63 0.74
CA LEU A 23 8.97 7.28 2.10
C LEU A 23 9.38 8.51 2.91
N GLY A 24 8.81 8.67 4.09
CA GLY A 24 9.06 9.81 4.99
C GLY A 24 8.29 11.09 4.66
N LYS A 25 7.58 11.13 3.53
CA LYS A 25 6.79 12.31 3.13
C LYS A 25 5.42 12.34 3.81
N THR A 26 4.84 13.54 3.83
CA THR A 26 3.48 13.80 4.30
C THR A 26 2.76 14.63 3.25
N PHE A 27 1.54 14.20 2.89
CA PHE A 27 0.68 14.86 1.91
C PHE A 27 -0.63 15.30 2.57
N ARG A 28 -1.20 16.42 2.11
CA ARG A 28 -2.40 17.00 2.70
C ARG A 28 -3.33 17.56 1.63
N GLU A 29 -4.63 17.26 1.76
CA GLU A 29 -5.67 17.78 0.88
C GLU A 29 -6.98 17.92 1.64
N GLY A 30 -7.43 19.17 1.84
CA GLY A 30 -8.54 19.46 2.74
C GLY A 30 -8.28 18.91 4.15
N GLU A 31 -9.21 18.09 4.63
CA GLU A 31 -9.12 17.41 5.94
C GLU A 31 -8.27 16.12 5.91
N LEU A 32 -7.86 15.67 4.73
CA LEU A 32 -7.11 14.43 4.56
C LEU A 32 -5.62 14.63 4.81
N LYS A 33 -5.00 13.64 5.46
CA LYS A 33 -3.56 13.60 5.73
C LYS A 33 -3.03 12.18 5.48
N LEU A 34 -2.05 12.07 4.59
CA LEU A 34 -1.32 10.84 4.33
C LEU A 34 0.11 10.98 4.83
N GLU A 35 0.50 10.18 5.81
CA GLU A 35 1.88 10.14 6.31
C GLU A 35 2.52 8.80 5.94
N VAL A 36 3.50 8.82 5.03
CA VAL A 36 4.25 7.62 4.62
C VAL A 36 5.39 7.36 5.60
N LYS A 37 5.02 7.09 6.86
CA LYS A 37 5.95 7.00 7.99
C LYS A 37 6.96 5.87 7.79
N GLU A 38 8.26 6.16 7.93
CA GLU A 38 9.32 5.15 7.84
C GLU A 38 9.07 3.95 8.76
N ARG A 39 8.69 4.18 10.02
CA ARG A 39 8.39 3.10 10.97
C ARG A 39 7.29 2.14 10.51
N PHE A 40 6.39 2.61 9.63
CA PHE A 40 5.25 1.84 9.13
C PHE A 40 5.51 1.22 7.75
N TYR A 41 6.11 1.96 6.82
CA TYR A 41 6.32 1.51 5.43
C TYR A 41 7.72 0.95 5.16
N LYS A 42 8.75 1.37 5.90
CA LYS A 42 10.14 0.98 5.62
C LYS A 42 10.41 -0.44 6.09
N GLY A 43 10.41 -1.38 5.14
CA GLY A 43 10.90 -2.73 5.28
C GLY A 43 11.91 -3.05 4.16
N GLU A 44 11.62 -4.06 3.36
CA GLU A 44 12.45 -4.44 2.21
C GLU A 44 12.18 -3.54 1.02
N LEU A 45 13.21 -3.24 0.22
CA LEU A 45 13.09 -2.48 -1.03
C LEU A 45 13.10 -3.49 -2.18
N VAL A 46 12.02 -3.55 -2.94
CA VAL A 46 11.78 -4.57 -3.97
C VAL A 46 11.29 -3.93 -5.28
N GLU A 47 11.34 -4.69 -6.37
CA GLU A 47 10.64 -4.34 -7.60
C GLU A 47 9.13 -4.56 -7.46
N GLU A 48 8.33 -3.85 -8.25
CA GLU A 48 6.86 -3.89 -8.18
C GLU A 48 6.27 -5.28 -8.45
N ASP A 49 6.94 -6.11 -9.26
CA ASP A 49 6.52 -7.50 -9.53
C ASP A 49 6.54 -8.41 -8.29
N ALA A 50 7.28 -8.04 -7.24
CA ALA A 50 7.26 -8.77 -5.97
C ALA A 50 5.93 -8.59 -5.21
N LEU A 51 5.08 -7.62 -5.59
CA LEU A 51 3.87 -7.28 -4.86
C LEU A 51 2.79 -8.37 -4.94
N GLY A 52 2.73 -9.13 -6.04
CA GLY A 52 1.68 -10.14 -6.26
C GLY A 52 1.62 -11.24 -5.20
N PRO A 53 2.72 -11.99 -4.97
CA PRO A 53 2.76 -12.99 -3.90
C PRO A 53 2.50 -12.42 -2.50
N LEU A 54 2.91 -11.16 -2.25
CA LEU A 54 2.67 -10.49 -0.97
C LEU A 54 1.19 -10.15 -0.76
N LEU A 55 0.49 -9.69 -1.81
CA LEU A 55 -0.95 -9.42 -1.78
C LEU A 55 -1.79 -10.70 -1.65
N GLU A 56 -1.32 -11.80 -2.26
CA GLU A 56 -1.96 -13.10 -2.14
C GLU A 56 -1.96 -13.58 -0.68
N GLU A 57 -0.85 -13.42 0.03
CA GLU A 57 -0.73 -13.79 1.45
C GLU A 57 -1.44 -12.79 2.38
N ALA A 58 -1.42 -11.50 2.05
CA ALA A 58 -1.96 -10.46 2.91
C ALA A 58 -3.46 -10.61 3.16
N THR A 59 -3.89 -10.43 4.40
CA THR A 59 -5.31 -10.25 4.75
C THR A 59 -5.71 -8.79 4.64
N ILE A 60 -4.78 -7.87 4.89
CA ILE A 60 -4.95 -6.43 4.78
C ILE A 60 -3.77 -5.85 4.00
N ALA A 61 -4.01 -4.90 3.10
CA ALA A 61 -2.92 -4.14 2.47
C ALA A 61 -3.19 -2.63 2.50
N ASN A 62 -2.14 -1.85 2.82
CA ASN A 62 -2.11 -0.40 2.67
C ASN A 62 -1.07 -0.05 1.59
N LEU A 63 -1.54 0.51 0.48
CA LEU A 63 -0.74 0.75 -0.71
C LEU A 63 -0.71 2.25 -1.01
N THR A 64 0.48 2.82 -1.24
CA THR A 64 0.65 4.26 -1.48
C THR A 64 1.62 4.53 -2.62
N GLY A 65 1.20 5.27 -3.64
CA GLY A 65 2.03 5.62 -4.79
C GLY A 65 1.58 4.95 -6.09
N GLU A 66 1.97 5.54 -7.22
CA GLU A 66 1.48 5.17 -8.54
C GLU A 66 1.88 3.73 -8.89
N ARG A 67 3.12 3.30 -8.58
CA ARG A 67 3.57 1.93 -8.90
C ARG A 67 2.87 0.90 -8.04
N CYS A 68 2.86 1.11 -6.71
CA CYS A 68 2.17 0.22 -5.77
C CYS A 68 0.68 0.05 -6.11
N VAL A 69 -0.04 1.16 -6.32
CA VAL A 69 -1.48 1.11 -6.53
C VAL A 69 -1.81 0.57 -7.92
N SER A 70 -1.12 1.00 -8.97
CA SER A 70 -1.36 0.50 -10.33
C SER A 70 -1.12 -1.00 -10.43
N LYS A 71 -0.06 -1.53 -9.80
CA LYS A 71 0.20 -2.97 -9.78
C LYS A 71 -0.90 -3.75 -9.06
N ALA A 72 -1.45 -3.23 -7.97
CA ALA A 72 -2.56 -3.88 -7.27
C ALA A 72 -3.88 -3.84 -8.05
N VAL A 73 -4.11 -2.79 -8.86
CA VAL A 73 -5.23 -2.72 -9.82
C VAL A 73 -5.04 -3.75 -10.93
N GLU A 74 -3.85 -3.82 -11.54
CA GLU A 74 -3.50 -4.81 -12.58
C GLU A 74 -3.77 -6.25 -12.11
N LEU A 75 -3.43 -6.54 -10.86
CA LEU A 75 -3.62 -7.86 -10.24
C LEU A 75 -5.04 -8.12 -9.71
N GLY A 76 -5.95 -7.14 -9.79
CA GLY A 76 -7.35 -7.27 -9.38
C GLY A 76 -7.60 -7.18 -7.86
N TYR A 77 -6.64 -6.71 -7.07
CA TYR A 77 -6.78 -6.53 -5.62
C TYR A 77 -7.38 -5.17 -5.24
N VAL A 78 -7.32 -4.19 -6.14
CA VAL A 78 -7.85 -2.83 -5.96
C VAL A 78 -8.76 -2.50 -7.14
N ASP A 79 -9.92 -1.93 -6.84
CA ASP A 79 -10.83 -1.34 -7.83
C ASP A 79 -10.36 0.09 -8.14
N GLU A 80 -10.11 0.38 -9.43
CA GLU A 80 -9.59 1.69 -9.88
C GLU A 80 -10.52 2.85 -9.48
N GLU A 81 -11.84 2.62 -9.44
CA GLU A 81 -12.83 3.62 -9.03
C GLU A 81 -12.80 3.92 -7.52
N ARG A 82 -12.08 3.11 -6.73
CA ARG A 82 -11.99 3.23 -5.27
C ARG A 82 -10.65 3.75 -4.78
N ILE A 83 -9.80 4.27 -5.67
CA ILE A 83 -8.52 4.87 -5.31
C ILE A 83 -8.75 6.24 -4.67
N LEU A 84 -8.26 6.42 -3.45
CA LEU A 84 -8.20 7.73 -2.80
C LEU A 84 -6.96 8.47 -3.30
N ARG A 85 -7.11 9.73 -3.74
CA ARG A 85 -5.97 10.60 -4.04
C ARG A 85 -5.88 11.70 -2.99
N ILE A 86 -4.67 11.94 -2.49
CA ILE A 86 -4.36 13.00 -1.52
C ILE A 86 -3.17 13.77 -2.07
N GLU A 87 -3.39 15.04 -2.45
CA GLU A 87 -2.37 15.85 -3.13
C GLU A 87 -1.87 15.18 -4.41
N GLY A 88 -2.78 14.53 -5.13
CA GLY A 88 -2.50 13.74 -6.34
C GLY A 88 -1.92 12.35 -6.09
N ILE A 89 -1.42 12.05 -4.88
CA ILE A 89 -0.81 10.75 -4.56
C ILE A 89 -1.90 9.68 -4.37
N PRO A 90 -1.88 8.57 -5.14
CA PRO A 90 -2.86 7.52 -4.98
C PRO A 90 -2.59 6.68 -3.73
N HIS A 91 -3.66 6.31 -3.06
CA HIS A 91 -3.69 5.45 -1.89
C HIS A 91 -4.87 4.48 -2.01
N ALA A 92 -4.64 3.22 -1.67
CA ALA A 92 -5.66 2.20 -1.67
C ALA A 92 -5.48 1.24 -0.49
N GLN A 93 -6.60 0.68 -0.05
CA GLN A 93 -6.62 -0.35 0.97
C GLN A 93 -7.38 -1.59 0.48
N MET A 94 -6.85 -2.75 0.81
CA MET A 94 -7.48 -4.05 0.59
C MET A 94 -7.73 -4.71 1.96
N ALA A 95 -8.88 -5.37 2.12
CA ALA A 95 -9.15 -6.24 3.26
C ALA A 95 -9.92 -7.48 2.81
N LYS A 96 -9.46 -8.67 3.20
CA LYS A 96 -10.15 -9.94 3.00
C LYS A 96 -11.06 -10.19 4.19
N LEU A 97 -12.36 -10.35 3.94
CA LEU A 97 -13.34 -10.73 4.96
C LEU A 97 -13.58 -12.23 4.83
N PHE A 98 -13.17 -12.99 5.83
CA PHE A 98 -13.55 -14.40 5.96
C PHE A 98 -14.93 -14.45 6.62
N LEU A 99 -15.94 -14.87 5.86
CA LEU A 99 -17.30 -15.14 6.35
C LEU A 99 -17.40 -16.54 6.94
#